data_AF-A0A8T5EXX0-F1
#
_entry.id   AF-A0A8T5EXX0-F1
#
_cell.length_a   1.000
_cell.length_b   1.000
_cell.length_c   1.000
_cell.angle_alpha   90.00
_cell.angle_beta   90.00
_cell.angle_gamma   90.00
#
_symmetry.space_group_name_H-M   'P 1'
#
loop_
_entity.id
_entity.type
_entity.pdbx_description
1 polymer ?
#
loop_
_entity_poly.entity_id
_entity_poly.type
_entity_poly.pdbx_seq_one_letter_code
_entity_poly.pdbx_strand_id
1 'polypeptide(L)'
;MHKLAIIFLLLILPTIVVAETFENIKVEDSVEDQYWNITLLSMDSDNSILMQVWLDPSELITKRVYFNTTTNFDGINITTTETFFDEDPLLTLITFQTDVLWTHDCEVDSDCNDDGACTIDKCIGYPKSCDYDNSHTNITVCTTGDGCCPSDCRWRDDKDCVQFPCDSRFDCNDYNASTNDSCAANYSCDFREIVWCETDDEICPVNCTYTSEITSARDLDCSKDNVCIKHEDCDDNNASTADLCYADPSTDPKTCVYETITLRPTLEDYDLPTQPVDTKQYEYNEPPEANEGVIKGLLTHGDRKRNLAILFGILLAGLVVYVVWISLKFKPEPKVYGSIQ
;
A
#
# COMPACT_ATOMS: atom_id res chain seq x y z
N MET A 1 46.18 -21.59 -20.78
CA MET A 1 45.03 -21.85 -19.88
C MET A 1 43.97 -20.73 -19.92
N HIS A 2 44.31 -19.47 -20.21
CA HIS A 2 43.30 -18.39 -20.30
C HIS A 2 42.29 -18.49 -21.46
N LYS A 3 42.62 -19.14 -22.59
CA LYS A 3 41.66 -19.31 -23.70
C LYS A 3 40.53 -20.32 -23.42
N LEU A 4 40.70 -21.23 -22.46
CA LEU A 4 39.62 -22.16 -22.05
C LEU A 4 38.65 -21.51 -21.05
N ALA A 5 39.11 -20.56 -20.23
CA ALA A 5 38.28 -19.90 -19.23
C ALA A 5 37.22 -18.96 -19.87
N ILE A 6 37.54 -18.33 -21.01
CA ILE A 6 36.60 -17.44 -21.72
C ILE A 6 35.48 -18.23 -22.41
N ILE A 7 35.76 -19.46 -22.88
CA ILE A 7 34.74 -20.34 -23.47
C ILE A 7 33.78 -20.85 -22.38
N PHE A 8 34.28 -21.11 -21.17
CA PHE A 8 33.44 -21.52 -20.05
C PHE A 8 32.56 -20.37 -19.51
N LEU A 9 33.03 -19.12 -19.57
CA LEU A 9 32.24 -17.95 -19.13
C LEU A 9 31.06 -17.64 -20.08
N LEU A 10 31.21 -17.91 -21.39
CA LEU A 10 30.13 -17.78 -22.38
C LEU A 10 29.06 -18.88 -22.27
N LEU A 11 29.39 -20.02 -21.65
CA LEU A 11 28.47 -21.14 -21.41
C LEU A 11 27.61 -20.99 -20.14
N ILE A 12 27.83 -19.94 -19.35
CA ILE A 12 27.07 -19.62 -18.12
C ILE A 12 26.16 -18.40 -18.34
N LEU A 13 26.11 -17.84 -19.56
CA LEU A 13 25.05 -16.90 -19.90
C LEU A 13 23.72 -17.66 -19.76
N PRO A 14 22.81 -17.21 -18.87
CA PRO A 14 21.48 -17.80 -18.80
C PRO A 14 20.88 -17.65 -20.20
N THR A 15 20.70 -18.77 -20.88
CA THR A 15 19.87 -18.78 -22.07
C THR A 15 18.49 -18.42 -21.55
N ILE A 16 18.06 -17.20 -21.86
CA ILE A 16 16.67 -16.78 -21.68
C ILE A 16 15.89 -17.74 -22.57
N VAL A 17 15.36 -18.80 -21.97
CA VAL A 17 14.43 -19.70 -22.63
C VAL A 17 13.16 -18.89 -22.76
N VAL A 18 12.99 -18.22 -23.90
CA VAL A 18 11.69 -17.71 -24.31
C VAL A 18 10.81 -18.96 -24.39
N ALA A 19 9.75 -19.00 -23.60
CA ALA A 19 8.86 -20.14 -23.53
C ALA A 19 8.03 -20.20 -24.81
N GLU A 20 8.56 -20.85 -25.84
CA GLU A 20 7.80 -21.15 -27.06
C GLU A 20 6.76 -22.22 -26.71
N THR A 21 5.48 -21.90 -26.90
CA THR A 21 4.40 -22.87 -26.75
C THR A 21 3.77 -23.15 -28.11
N PHE A 22 3.58 -24.44 -28.39
CA PHE A 22 2.90 -24.93 -29.58
C PHE A 22 1.60 -25.58 -29.15
N GLU A 23 0.48 -25.11 -29.69
CA GLU A 23 -0.84 -25.67 -29.42
C GLU A 23 -1.56 -25.97 -30.75
N ASN A 24 -2.27 -27.09 -30.77
CA ASN A 24 -3.09 -27.51 -31.90
C ASN A 24 -4.56 -27.27 -31.58
N ILE A 25 -5.23 -26.45 -32.39
CA ILE A 25 -6.66 -26.13 -32.17
C ILE A 25 -7.47 -26.33 -33.44
N LYS A 26 -8.74 -26.69 -33.28
CA LYS A 26 -9.73 -26.72 -34.36
C LYS A 26 -10.66 -25.50 -34.29
N VAL A 27 -11.48 -25.31 -35.30
CA VAL A 27 -12.48 -24.22 -35.32
C VAL A 27 -13.40 -24.36 -34.10
N GLU A 28 -13.69 -23.24 -33.44
CA GLU A 28 -14.40 -23.11 -32.16
C GLU A 28 -13.63 -23.51 -30.90
N ASP A 29 -12.40 -24.03 -31.02
CA ASP A 29 -11.55 -24.24 -29.83
C ASP A 29 -10.91 -22.93 -29.35
N SER A 30 -10.63 -22.89 -28.04
CA SER A 30 -9.87 -21.84 -27.38
C SER A 30 -8.57 -22.36 -26.77
N VAL A 31 -7.52 -21.54 -26.81
CA VAL A 31 -6.32 -21.68 -25.98
C VAL A 31 -6.39 -20.61 -24.91
N GLU A 32 -6.44 -21.05 -23.66
CA GLU A 32 -6.45 -20.17 -22.50
C GLU A 32 -5.11 -20.24 -21.78
N ASP A 33 -4.53 -19.07 -21.54
CA ASP A 33 -3.48 -18.87 -20.57
C ASP A 33 -4.04 -18.01 -19.41
N GLN A 34 -3.24 -17.76 -18.37
CA GLN A 34 -3.69 -17.05 -17.17
C GLN A 34 -4.19 -15.62 -17.47
N TYR A 35 -3.81 -15.04 -18.61
CA TYR A 35 -4.05 -13.63 -18.93
C TYR A 35 -4.59 -13.36 -20.34
N TRP A 36 -4.69 -14.38 -21.19
CA TRP A 36 -5.20 -14.22 -22.54
C TRP A 36 -5.95 -15.47 -23.01
N ASN A 37 -6.87 -15.26 -23.94
CA ASN A 37 -7.60 -16.34 -24.60
C ASN A 37 -7.59 -16.11 -26.10
N ILE A 38 -7.15 -17.11 -26.86
CA ILE A 38 -7.24 -17.12 -28.31
C ILE A 38 -8.34 -18.11 -28.70
N THR A 39 -9.38 -17.62 -29.37
CA THR A 39 -10.43 -18.45 -29.96
C THR A 39 -10.35 -18.40 -31.48
N LEU A 40 -10.38 -19.57 -32.11
CA LEU A 40 -10.45 -19.67 -33.56
C LEU A 40 -11.91 -19.68 -34.03
N LEU A 41 -12.33 -18.66 -34.78
CA LEU A 41 -13.73 -18.52 -35.21
C LEU A 41 -14.03 -19.21 -36.53
N SER A 42 -13.15 -19.05 -37.52
CA SER A 42 -13.34 -19.68 -38.83
C SER A 42 -12.02 -19.82 -39.59
N MET A 43 -12.01 -20.74 -40.54
CA MET A 43 -10.95 -20.89 -41.53
C MET A 43 -11.55 -20.63 -42.92
N ASP A 44 -10.89 -19.79 -43.69
CA ASP A 44 -11.31 -19.41 -45.03
C ASP A 44 -10.46 -20.12 -46.10
N SER A 45 -11.03 -20.26 -47.30
CA SER A 45 -10.39 -20.98 -48.42
C SER A 45 -9.14 -20.30 -48.99
N ASP A 46 -8.85 -19.06 -48.55
CA ASP A 46 -7.73 -18.24 -49.00
C ASP A 46 -6.48 -18.37 -48.10
N ASN A 47 -6.39 -19.46 -47.32
CA ASN A 47 -5.31 -19.69 -46.35
C ASN A 47 -5.24 -18.63 -45.25
N SER A 48 -6.41 -18.12 -44.84
CA SER A 48 -6.53 -17.23 -43.71
C SER A 48 -7.53 -17.76 -42.70
N ILE A 49 -7.38 -17.29 -41.47
CA ILE A 49 -8.21 -17.64 -40.34
C ILE A 49 -8.75 -16.36 -39.72
N LEU A 50 -9.98 -16.42 -39.21
CA LEU A 50 -10.52 -15.40 -38.34
C LEU A 50 -10.31 -15.84 -36.89
N MET A 51 -9.58 -15.04 -36.13
CA MET A 51 -9.34 -15.30 -34.71
C MET A 51 -9.80 -14.15 -33.85
N GLN A 52 -10.14 -14.51 -32.62
CA GLN A 52 -10.54 -13.61 -31.56
C GLN A 52 -9.55 -13.77 -30.42
N VAL A 53 -8.86 -12.69 -30.08
CA VAL A 53 -7.87 -12.63 -29.00
C VAL A 53 -8.42 -11.74 -27.90
N TRP A 54 -8.47 -12.27 -26.69
CA TRP A 54 -8.81 -11.55 -25.46
C TRP A 54 -7.53 -11.25 -24.71
N LEU A 55 -7.26 -9.97 -24.45
CA LEU A 55 -6.14 -9.48 -23.65
C LEU A 55 -6.77 -8.75 -22.46
N ASP A 56 -6.70 -9.34 -21.27
CA ASP A 56 -7.46 -8.86 -20.10
C ASP A 56 -9.00 -8.96 -20.33
N PRO A 57 -9.90 -8.96 -19.32
CA PRO A 57 -11.33 -9.22 -19.55
C PRO A 57 -12.05 -8.07 -20.29
N SER A 58 -11.33 -7.05 -20.74
CA SER A 58 -11.87 -5.80 -21.27
C SER A 58 -11.57 -5.57 -22.75
N GLU A 59 -10.48 -6.16 -23.29
CA GLU A 59 -10.05 -5.90 -24.65
C GLU A 59 -10.20 -7.14 -25.54
N LEU A 60 -11.00 -6.95 -26.60
CA LEU A 60 -11.33 -7.99 -27.56
C LEU A 60 -10.84 -7.59 -28.95
N ILE A 61 -9.86 -8.31 -29.46
CA ILE A 61 -9.29 -8.08 -30.78
C ILE A 61 -9.73 -9.21 -31.70
N THR A 62 -10.52 -8.90 -32.72
CA THR A 62 -10.87 -9.85 -33.78
C THR A 62 -10.09 -9.51 -35.04
N LYS A 63 -9.30 -10.46 -35.56
CA LYS A 63 -8.43 -10.21 -36.71
C LYS A 63 -8.32 -11.42 -37.63
N ARG A 64 -8.17 -11.12 -38.92
CA ARG A 64 -7.83 -12.10 -39.95
C ARG A 64 -6.31 -12.28 -39.98
N VAL A 65 -5.85 -13.52 -39.88
CA VAL A 65 -4.43 -13.90 -39.91
C VAL A 65 -4.19 -14.88 -41.04
N TYR A 66 -3.05 -14.78 -41.72
CA TYR A 66 -2.70 -15.66 -42.84
C TYR A 66 -1.69 -16.71 -42.40
N PHE A 67 -1.75 -17.91 -43.01
CA PHE A 67 -0.79 -18.96 -42.72
C PHE A 67 0.66 -18.56 -43.00
N ASN A 68 1.57 -19.07 -42.19
CA ASN A 68 3.01 -18.79 -42.22
C ASN A 68 3.35 -17.30 -42.04
N THR A 69 2.44 -16.54 -41.40
CA THR A 69 2.69 -15.16 -41.01
C THR A 69 2.62 -15.02 -39.50
N THR A 70 3.47 -14.14 -38.97
CA THR A 70 3.41 -13.68 -37.58
C THR A 70 2.55 -12.43 -37.53
N THR A 71 1.50 -12.47 -36.73
CA THR A 71 0.68 -11.30 -36.44
C THR A 71 0.85 -10.92 -34.98
N ASN A 72 1.18 -9.65 -34.75
CA ASN A 72 1.25 -9.11 -33.41
C ASN A 72 -0.15 -8.68 -32.94
N PHE A 73 -0.49 -9.09 -31.72
CA PHE A 73 -1.68 -8.75 -30.96
C PHE A 73 -1.23 -8.06 -29.68
N ASP A 74 -0.96 -6.77 -29.83
CA ASP A 74 -0.48 -5.83 -28.82
C ASP A 74 0.86 -6.18 -28.14
N GLY A 75 1.37 -7.40 -28.27
CA GLY A 75 2.63 -7.85 -27.69
C GLY A 75 2.68 -9.36 -27.52
N ILE A 76 1.61 -10.05 -27.91
CA ILE A 76 1.65 -11.46 -28.26
C ILE A 76 1.89 -11.58 -29.77
N ASN A 77 3.02 -12.17 -30.15
CA ASN A 77 3.24 -12.59 -31.51
C ASN A 77 2.60 -13.96 -31.71
N ILE A 78 1.65 -14.05 -32.63
CA ILE A 78 1.04 -15.32 -33.02
C ILE A 78 1.53 -15.67 -34.42
N THR A 79 2.27 -16.77 -34.52
CA THR A 79 2.68 -17.35 -35.79
C THR A 79 1.82 -18.56 -36.08
N THR A 80 1.10 -18.52 -37.18
CA THR A 80 0.25 -19.63 -37.61
C THR A 80 1.05 -20.52 -38.54
N THR A 81 1.15 -21.80 -38.21
CA THR A 81 1.91 -22.79 -39.00
C THR A 81 0.95 -23.73 -39.73
N GLU A 82 1.51 -24.70 -40.46
CA GLU A 82 0.78 -25.56 -41.39
C GLU A 82 -0.46 -26.23 -40.77
N THR A 83 -1.45 -26.43 -41.63
CA THR A 83 -2.68 -27.13 -41.30
C THR A 83 -2.49 -28.63 -41.44
N PHE A 84 -2.84 -29.38 -40.40
CA PHE A 84 -2.92 -30.84 -40.49
C PHE A 84 -4.36 -31.23 -40.82
N PHE A 85 -4.52 -31.94 -41.93
CA PHE A 85 -5.77 -32.62 -42.27
C PHE A 85 -5.68 -34.04 -41.72
N ASP A 86 -6.52 -34.37 -40.74
CA ASP A 86 -6.74 -35.77 -40.36
C ASP A 86 -7.72 -36.40 -41.36
N GLU A 87 -7.46 -37.66 -41.72
CA GLU A 87 -8.33 -38.42 -42.64
C GLU A 87 -9.61 -38.92 -41.94
N ASP A 88 -9.70 -38.80 -40.60
CA ASP A 88 -10.93 -38.97 -39.83
C ASP A 88 -11.79 -37.69 -39.95
N PRO A 89 -13.11 -37.80 -40.14
CA PRO A 89 -13.83 -36.96 -41.09
C PRO A 89 -13.74 -35.46 -40.73
N LEU A 90 -13.04 -34.71 -41.59
CA LEU A 90 -13.05 -33.24 -41.68
C LEU A 90 -12.46 -32.49 -40.47
N LEU A 91 -11.53 -33.09 -39.74
CA LEU A 91 -10.84 -32.37 -38.66
C LEU A 91 -9.62 -31.63 -39.23
N THR A 92 -9.76 -30.31 -39.41
CA THR A 92 -8.64 -29.43 -39.74
C THR A 92 -8.07 -28.86 -38.44
N LEU A 93 -6.83 -29.23 -38.12
CA LEU A 93 -6.06 -28.65 -37.01
C LEU A 93 -5.15 -27.56 -37.55
N ILE A 94 -5.05 -26.46 -36.82
CA ILE A 94 -4.01 -25.45 -37.04
C ILE A 94 -3.09 -25.48 -35.83
N THR A 95 -1.79 -25.51 -36.11
CA THR A 95 -0.77 -25.32 -35.09
C THR A 95 -0.41 -23.84 -35.00
N PHE A 96 -0.53 -23.28 -33.79
CA PHE A 96 -0.09 -21.93 -33.49
C PHE A 96 1.16 -21.97 -32.65
N GLN A 97 2.11 -21.10 -32.98
CA GLN A 97 3.21 -20.72 -32.11
C GLN A 97 2.89 -19.35 -31.52
N THR A 98 3.00 -19.23 -30.20
CA THR A 98 2.85 -17.95 -29.51
C THR A 98 4.17 -17.55 -28.86
N ASP A 99 4.58 -16.31 -29.10
CA ASP A 99 5.71 -15.67 -28.43
C ASP A 99 5.19 -14.43 -27.70
N VAL A 100 5.17 -14.48 -26.36
CA VAL A 100 4.79 -13.34 -25.53
C VAL A 100 6.01 -12.43 -25.38
N LEU A 101 5.90 -11.19 -25.87
CA LEU A 101 7.01 -10.23 -25.91
C LEU A 101 7.06 -9.28 -24.71
N TRP A 102 6.01 -9.27 -23.89
CA TRP A 102 5.94 -8.41 -22.73
C TRP A 102 6.55 -9.05 -21.49
N THR A 103 7.13 -8.20 -20.64
CA THR A 103 7.51 -8.53 -19.27
C THR A 103 6.57 -7.82 -18.32
N HIS A 104 6.03 -8.54 -17.34
CA HIS A 104 5.32 -7.93 -16.23
C HIS A 104 6.29 -7.10 -15.39
N ASP A 105 5.90 -5.88 -15.02
CA ASP A 105 6.66 -5.08 -14.05
C ASP A 105 6.40 -5.55 -12.61
N CYS A 106 5.21 -6.15 -12.37
CA CYS A 106 4.77 -6.65 -11.08
C CYS A 106 3.99 -7.96 -11.22
N GLU A 107 3.97 -8.76 -10.16
CA GLU A 107 3.19 -10.01 -10.10
C GLU A 107 2.07 -9.95 -9.06
N VAL A 108 2.33 -9.27 -7.94
CA VAL A 108 1.40 -9.07 -6.83
C VAL A 108 1.30 -7.59 -6.45
N ASP A 109 0.21 -7.19 -5.79
CA ASP A 109 -0.05 -5.80 -5.39
C ASP A 109 1.10 -5.19 -4.57
N SER A 110 1.72 -5.97 -3.68
CA SER A 110 2.85 -5.51 -2.86
C SER A 110 4.13 -5.20 -3.64
N ASP A 111 4.26 -5.67 -4.89
CA ASP A 111 5.40 -5.30 -5.75
C ASP A 111 5.31 -3.84 -6.19
N CYS A 112 4.11 -3.25 -6.13
CA CYS A 112 3.86 -1.84 -6.46
C CYS A 112 3.92 -0.91 -5.23
N ASN A 113 4.38 -1.38 -4.07
CA ASN A 113 4.46 -0.56 -2.87
C ASN A 113 5.27 0.73 -3.09
N ASP A 114 4.62 1.89 -2.94
CA ASP A 114 5.24 3.21 -3.04
C ASP A 114 5.72 3.77 -1.69
N ASP A 115 5.70 2.96 -0.64
CA ASP A 115 5.95 3.32 0.76
C ASP A 115 4.96 4.38 1.31
N GLY A 116 3.86 4.64 0.59
CA GLY A 116 2.77 5.49 1.01
C GLY A 116 1.85 4.75 1.97
N ALA A 117 1.85 5.15 3.25
CA ALA A 117 0.88 4.57 4.20
C ALA A 117 -0.59 4.88 3.83
N CYS A 118 -0.80 5.91 3.00
CA CYS A 118 -2.12 6.40 2.59
C CYS A 118 -2.50 6.04 1.15
N THR A 119 -1.85 5.03 0.58
CA THR A 119 -2.12 4.52 -0.77
C THR A 119 -2.47 3.05 -0.69
N ILE A 120 -3.38 2.62 -1.57
CA ILE A 120 -3.65 1.21 -1.83
C ILE A 120 -2.92 0.86 -3.11
N ASP A 121 -1.92 -0.01 -2.99
CA ASP A 121 -1.13 -0.51 -4.12
C ASP A 121 -1.88 -1.62 -4.85
N LYS A 122 -1.81 -1.59 -6.18
CA LYS A 122 -2.41 -2.61 -7.05
C LYS A 122 -1.53 -2.90 -8.25
N CYS A 123 -1.30 -4.18 -8.49
CA CYS A 123 -0.64 -4.67 -9.67
C CYS A 123 -1.69 -5.09 -10.71
N ILE A 124 -1.94 -4.23 -11.69
CA ILE A 124 -3.08 -4.34 -12.59
C ILE A 124 -2.69 -4.21 -14.07
N GLY A 125 -3.64 -4.55 -14.93
CA GLY A 125 -3.51 -4.48 -16.39
C GLY A 125 -2.81 -5.69 -17.00
N TYR A 126 -2.71 -5.66 -18.32
CA TYR A 126 -1.94 -6.62 -19.10
C TYR A 126 -1.15 -5.90 -20.20
N PRO A 127 0.20 -5.95 -20.19
CA PRO A 127 1.03 -6.53 -19.13
C PRO A 127 0.86 -5.80 -17.80
N LYS A 128 0.85 -6.56 -16.69
CA LYS A 128 0.81 -6.01 -15.33
C LYS A 128 1.90 -4.95 -15.13
N SER A 129 1.49 -3.77 -14.67
CA SER A 129 2.38 -2.66 -14.39
C SER A 129 1.97 -1.92 -13.12
N CYS A 130 2.95 -1.27 -12.48
CA CYS A 130 2.75 -0.34 -11.37
C CYS A 130 2.60 1.11 -11.85
N ASP A 131 2.06 1.32 -13.07
CA ASP A 131 1.97 2.67 -13.62
C ASP A 131 0.99 3.54 -12.81
N TYR A 132 1.45 4.76 -12.54
CA TYR A 132 1.22 5.53 -11.31
C TYR A 132 -0.22 6.03 -11.11
N ASP A 133 -1.03 6.08 -12.17
CA ASP A 133 -2.39 6.66 -12.09
C ASP A 133 -3.47 5.67 -11.60
N ASN A 134 -3.27 4.36 -11.79
CA ASN A 134 -4.27 3.36 -11.41
C ASN A 134 -3.74 2.29 -10.42
N SER A 135 -2.43 2.23 -10.22
CA SER A 135 -1.80 1.30 -9.27
C SER A 135 -1.76 1.86 -7.85
N HIS A 136 -1.79 3.17 -7.66
CA HIS A 136 -1.80 3.83 -6.34
C HIS A 136 -3.12 4.58 -6.12
N THR A 137 -4.03 4.01 -5.34
CA THR A 137 -5.29 4.70 -5.00
C THR A 137 -5.21 5.33 -3.63
N ASN A 138 -5.39 6.65 -3.54
CA ASN A 138 -5.41 7.36 -2.25
C ASN A 138 -6.53 6.86 -1.33
N ILE A 139 -6.19 6.61 -0.08
CA ILE A 139 -7.14 6.39 1.02
C ILE A 139 -7.71 7.76 1.42
N THR A 140 -9.03 7.89 1.41
CA THR A 140 -9.75 9.14 1.76
C THR A 140 -10.68 8.98 2.96
N VAL A 141 -10.82 7.76 3.48
CA VAL A 141 -11.66 7.45 4.63
C VAL A 141 -10.81 7.55 5.89
N CYS A 142 -11.33 8.22 6.92
CA CYS A 142 -10.71 8.31 8.24
C CYS A 142 -10.96 7.00 9.00
N THR A 143 -9.94 6.16 9.16
CA THR A 143 -10.05 4.86 9.83
C THR A 143 -8.94 4.67 10.84
N THR A 144 -9.29 4.80 12.12
CA THR A 144 -8.33 4.57 13.21
C THR A 144 -7.65 3.20 13.14
N GLY A 145 -6.31 3.20 13.14
CA GLY A 145 -5.46 2.03 13.22
C GLY A 145 -5.04 1.45 11.87
N ASP A 146 -5.28 2.16 10.77
CA ASP A 146 -4.83 1.77 9.43
C ASP A 146 -3.43 2.33 9.09
N GLY A 147 -2.88 3.19 9.94
CA GLY A 147 -1.56 3.79 9.77
C GLY A 147 -1.53 4.96 8.78
N CYS A 148 -2.70 5.38 8.27
CA CYS A 148 -2.86 6.52 7.39
C CYS A 148 -3.56 7.67 8.12
N CYS A 149 -3.13 8.90 7.83
CA CYS A 149 -3.90 10.10 8.17
C CYS A 149 -4.17 10.90 6.89
N PRO A 150 -5.33 10.69 6.23
CA PRO A 150 -5.71 11.48 5.06
C PRO A 150 -5.81 12.97 5.42
N SER A 151 -5.58 13.87 4.46
CA SER A 151 -5.52 15.32 4.71
C SER A 151 -6.80 15.93 5.29
N ASP A 152 -7.94 15.30 5.03
CA ASP A 152 -9.25 15.75 5.52
C ASP A 152 -9.63 15.10 6.86
N CYS A 153 -8.79 14.18 7.37
CA CYS A 153 -8.99 13.52 8.65
C CYS A 153 -8.34 14.29 9.78
N ARG A 154 -8.94 14.16 10.96
CA ARG A 154 -8.47 14.78 12.20
C ARG A 154 -8.29 13.69 13.24
N TRP A 155 -7.49 13.97 14.26
CA TRP A 155 -7.27 13.03 15.37
C TRP A 155 -8.56 12.50 16.01
N ARG A 156 -9.64 13.29 16.01
CA ARG A 156 -10.93 12.87 16.58
C ARG A 156 -11.57 11.74 15.78
N ASP A 157 -11.43 11.77 14.46
CA ASP A 157 -12.04 10.84 13.52
C ASP A 157 -11.08 9.70 13.15
N ASP A 158 -9.77 9.97 13.25
CA ASP A 158 -8.69 9.05 12.95
C ASP A 158 -7.52 9.18 13.95
N LYS A 159 -7.27 8.16 14.79
CA LYS A 159 -6.20 8.23 15.79
C LYS A 159 -4.79 8.11 15.22
N ASP A 160 -4.64 7.80 13.94
CA ASP A 160 -3.33 7.83 13.26
C ASP A 160 -2.93 9.26 12.88
N CYS A 161 -3.86 10.21 12.93
CA CYS A 161 -3.57 11.63 12.80
C CYS A 161 -2.91 12.22 14.06
N VAL A 162 -2.07 13.25 13.86
CA VAL A 162 -1.45 13.98 14.97
C VAL A 162 -2.53 14.61 15.85
N GLN A 163 -2.45 14.38 17.16
CA GLN A 163 -3.32 15.04 18.12
C GLN A 163 -2.89 16.48 18.32
N PHE A 164 -3.76 17.42 17.93
CA PHE A 164 -3.58 18.81 18.27
C PHE A 164 -4.45 19.21 19.50
N PRO A 165 -4.04 20.24 20.26
CA PRO A 165 -4.84 20.78 21.36
C PRO A 165 -6.24 21.26 20.97
N CYS A 166 -6.41 21.81 19.78
CA CYS A 166 -7.70 22.28 19.28
C CYS A 166 -7.78 22.22 17.75
N ASP A 167 -8.99 22.05 17.19
CA ASP A 167 -9.24 22.23 15.75
C ASP A 167 -10.34 23.27 15.48
N SER A 168 -10.96 23.77 16.54
CA SER A 168 -11.99 24.78 16.54
C SER A 168 -11.97 25.55 17.87
N ARG A 169 -12.58 26.73 17.89
CA ARG A 169 -12.73 27.49 19.15
C ARG A 169 -13.43 26.72 20.27
N PHE A 170 -14.29 25.76 19.93
CA PHE A 170 -15.06 25.00 20.92
C PHE A 170 -14.19 24.02 21.70
N ASP A 171 -13.07 23.59 21.12
CA ASP A 171 -12.10 22.73 21.79
C ASP A 171 -11.28 23.52 22.84
N CYS A 172 -11.31 24.86 22.74
CA CYS A 172 -10.61 25.78 23.62
C CYS A 172 -11.50 26.42 24.69
N ASN A 173 -12.67 25.86 25.01
CA ASN A 173 -13.49 26.43 26.08
C ASN A 173 -12.83 26.18 27.45
N ASP A 174 -12.30 27.24 28.08
CA ASP A 174 -11.74 27.17 29.45
C ASP A 174 -12.79 27.42 30.55
N TYR A 175 -14.07 27.57 30.16
CA TYR A 175 -15.19 27.92 31.02
C TYR A 175 -15.04 29.28 31.72
N ASN A 176 -14.15 30.15 31.23
CA ASN A 176 -14.06 31.53 31.69
C ASN A 176 -14.83 32.44 30.73
N ALA A 177 -16.04 32.85 31.13
CA ALA A 177 -16.84 33.76 30.31
C ALA A 177 -16.19 35.16 30.11
N SER A 178 -15.13 35.49 30.87
CA SER A 178 -14.36 36.74 30.70
C SER A 178 -13.21 36.60 29.69
N THR A 179 -13.07 35.48 28.99
CA THR A 179 -12.11 35.30 27.89
C THR A 179 -12.83 35.07 26.56
N ASN A 180 -12.19 35.50 25.49
CA ASN A 180 -12.55 35.12 24.13
C ASN A 180 -11.62 33.99 23.69
N ASP A 181 -12.18 32.79 23.67
CA ASP A 181 -11.45 31.56 23.40
C ASP A 181 -11.37 31.30 21.89
N SER A 182 -10.16 31.06 21.42
CA SER A 182 -9.91 30.79 20.01
C SER A 182 -8.88 29.71 19.79
N CYS A 183 -9.03 28.96 18.71
CA CYS A 183 -8.00 28.04 18.25
C CYS A 183 -7.12 28.76 17.23
N ALA A 184 -5.83 28.91 17.54
CA ALA A 184 -4.86 29.57 16.68
C ALA A 184 -4.47 28.68 15.48
N ALA A 185 -3.84 29.27 14.46
CA ALA A 185 -3.49 28.56 13.21
C ALA A 185 -2.49 27.41 13.40
N ASN A 186 -1.76 27.40 14.51
CA ASN A 186 -0.86 26.33 14.95
C ASN A 186 -1.57 25.29 15.84
N TYR A 187 -2.90 25.31 15.90
CA TYR A 187 -3.74 24.40 16.68
C TYR A 187 -3.52 24.47 18.20
N SER A 188 -3.04 25.61 18.71
CA SER A 188 -3.00 25.89 20.15
C SER A 188 -4.16 26.79 20.57
N CYS A 189 -4.67 26.60 21.78
CA CYS A 189 -5.67 27.50 22.35
C CYS A 189 -5.06 28.86 22.73
N ASP A 190 -5.72 29.93 22.29
CA ASP A 190 -5.44 31.33 22.61
C ASP A 190 -6.65 31.89 23.37
N PHE A 191 -6.42 32.26 24.64
CA PHE A 191 -7.42 32.80 25.56
C PHE A 191 -7.16 34.29 25.74
N ARG A 192 -8.03 35.14 25.19
CA ARG A 192 -7.86 36.59 25.27
C ARG A 192 -8.81 37.19 26.27
N GLU A 193 -8.28 37.81 27.32
CA GLU A 193 -9.09 38.53 28.31
C GLU A 193 -9.96 39.61 27.65
N ILE A 194 -11.23 39.62 28.02
CA ILE A 194 -12.13 40.74 27.77
C ILE A 194 -11.74 41.85 28.75
N VAL A 195 -11.61 43.08 28.26
CA VAL A 195 -11.12 44.24 29.05
C VAL A 195 -12.02 45.47 28.92
N TRP A 196 -13.20 45.32 28.33
CA TRP A 196 -14.19 46.38 28.22
C TRP A 196 -15.38 46.03 29.11
N CYS A 197 -15.98 47.05 29.72
CA CYS A 197 -17.12 46.88 30.61
C CYS A 197 -18.40 47.25 29.86
N GLU A 198 -19.29 46.28 29.68
CA GLU A 198 -20.63 46.52 29.17
C GLU A 198 -21.64 46.26 30.29
N THR A 199 -22.91 46.50 30.04
CA THR A 199 -23.97 46.20 31.00
C THR A 199 -25.06 45.49 30.22
N ASP A 200 -25.64 44.47 30.84
CA ASP A 200 -26.55 43.51 30.25
C ASP A 200 -25.88 42.55 29.23
N ASP A 201 -24.57 42.29 29.36
CA ASP A 201 -23.84 41.31 28.53
C ASP A 201 -23.54 39.97 29.24
N GLU A 202 -23.92 39.87 30.52
CA GLU A 202 -23.72 38.71 31.40
C GLU A 202 -22.24 38.36 31.68
N ILE A 203 -21.30 39.27 31.40
CA ILE A 203 -19.86 39.08 31.62
C ILE A 203 -19.37 40.12 32.63
N CYS A 204 -18.53 39.73 33.59
CA CYS A 204 -17.87 40.68 34.50
C CYS A 204 -16.34 40.55 34.38
N PRO A 205 -15.71 41.31 33.47
CA PRO A 205 -14.27 41.26 33.28
C PRO A 205 -13.45 41.70 34.50
N VAL A 206 -12.16 41.37 34.53
CA VAL A 206 -11.25 41.65 35.66
C VAL A 206 -11.11 43.15 35.96
N ASN A 207 -11.27 44.02 34.96
CA ASN A 207 -11.17 45.47 35.14
C ASN A 207 -12.52 46.17 35.35
N CYS A 208 -13.59 45.40 35.49
CA CYS A 208 -14.94 45.89 35.66
C CYS A 208 -15.43 45.69 37.09
N THR A 209 -16.27 46.60 37.56
CA THR A 209 -16.77 46.63 38.93
C THR A 209 -18.22 47.05 38.95
N TYR A 210 -18.96 46.47 39.90
CA TYR A 210 -20.29 46.98 40.19
C TYR A 210 -20.21 48.38 40.80
N THR A 211 -20.78 49.37 40.12
CA THR A 211 -20.95 50.71 40.68
C THR A 211 -22.19 51.40 40.14
N SER A 212 -22.82 52.22 40.99
CA SER A 212 -23.90 53.11 40.58
C SER A 212 -23.39 54.38 39.86
N GLU A 213 -22.10 54.67 39.95
CA GLU A 213 -21.47 55.80 39.26
C GLU A 213 -21.15 55.46 37.81
N ILE A 214 -21.54 56.33 36.87
CA ILE A 214 -21.25 56.11 35.44
C ILE A 214 -19.76 56.35 35.19
N THR A 215 -18.99 55.28 35.19
CA THR A 215 -17.55 55.27 34.92
C THR A 215 -17.22 54.27 33.82
N SER A 216 -16.00 54.34 33.27
CA SER A 216 -15.53 53.37 32.26
C SER A 216 -15.28 51.96 32.82
N ALA A 217 -15.25 51.82 34.15
CA ALA A 217 -15.11 50.54 34.85
C ALA A 217 -16.46 50.03 35.39
N ARG A 218 -17.57 50.71 35.03
CA ARG A 218 -18.91 50.32 35.47
C ARG A 218 -19.42 49.18 34.62
N ASP A 219 -19.86 48.15 35.31
CA ASP A 219 -20.52 46.98 34.76
C ASP A 219 -21.55 46.53 35.79
N LEU A 220 -22.83 46.46 35.41
CA LEU A 220 -23.89 46.05 36.35
C LEU A 220 -24.09 44.53 36.40
N ASP A 221 -23.46 43.77 35.49
CA ASP A 221 -23.44 42.31 35.51
C ASP A 221 -22.44 41.79 36.54
N CYS A 222 -21.46 42.62 36.92
CA CYS A 222 -20.62 42.37 38.08
C CYS A 222 -21.42 42.29 39.39
N SER A 223 -21.07 41.33 40.25
CA SER A 223 -21.65 41.24 41.57
C SER A 223 -21.16 42.37 42.49
N LYS A 224 -22.09 42.92 43.31
CA LYS A 224 -21.81 43.87 44.40
C LYS A 224 -20.93 43.27 45.49
N ASP A 225 -20.97 41.96 45.62
CA ASP A 225 -20.39 41.22 46.74
C ASP A 225 -19.03 40.60 46.40
N ASN A 226 -18.38 41.08 45.33
CA ASN A 226 -17.04 40.65 44.94
C ASN A 226 -16.04 40.85 46.09
N VAL A 227 -15.41 39.75 46.51
CA VAL A 227 -14.34 39.73 47.53
C VAL A 227 -13.00 40.16 46.92
N CYS A 228 -12.82 39.90 45.63
CA CYS A 228 -11.63 40.24 44.85
C CYS A 228 -12.06 40.78 43.48
N ILE A 229 -11.19 41.56 42.84
CA ILE A 229 -11.42 42.10 41.49
C ILE A 229 -10.44 41.47 40.50
N LYS A 230 -9.20 41.24 40.94
CA LYS A 230 -8.11 40.62 40.18
C LYS A 230 -7.34 39.59 41.02
N HIS A 231 -6.56 38.75 40.35
CA HIS A 231 -5.78 37.68 40.99
C HIS A 231 -4.86 38.19 42.11
N GLU A 232 -4.22 39.34 41.93
CA GLU A 232 -3.31 39.90 42.94
C GLU A 232 -4.02 40.33 44.24
N ASP A 233 -5.34 40.48 44.23
CA ASP A 233 -6.11 40.75 45.46
C ASP A 233 -6.20 39.50 46.36
N CYS A 234 -5.89 38.31 45.82
CA CYS A 234 -5.99 37.02 46.49
C CYS A 234 -4.66 36.48 47.01
N ASP A 235 -3.54 37.19 46.85
CA ASP A 235 -2.19 36.71 47.24
C ASP A 235 -2.12 36.20 48.70
N ASP A 236 -1.97 34.88 48.87
CA ASP A 236 -1.84 34.23 50.18
C ASP A 236 -0.38 34.03 50.63
N ASN A 237 0.58 34.53 49.84
CA ASN A 237 2.02 34.36 49.98
C ASN A 237 2.51 32.90 49.90
N ASN A 238 1.71 31.98 49.33
CA ASN A 238 2.09 30.60 49.12
C ASN A 238 2.41 30.32 47.64
N ALA A 239 3.70 30.31 47.31
CA ALA A 239 4.17 30.06 45.94
C ALA A 239 3.82 28.65 45.37
N SER A 240 3.23 27.76 46.16
CA SER A 240 2.78 26.43 45.70
C SER A 240 1.31 26.40 45.27
N THR A 241 0.59 27.50 45.45
CA THR A 241 -0.79 27.69 45.01
C THR A 241 -0.87 28.75 43.90
N ALA A 242 -1.83 28.56 43.01
CA ALA A 242 -2.29 29.59 42.10
C ALA A 242 -3.43 30.36 42.80
N ASP A 243 -3.24 31.67 42.96
CA ASP A 243 -4.16 32.53 43.71
C ASP A 243 -5.16 33.16 42.73
N LEU A 244 -6.34 32.54 42.67
CA LEU A 244 -7.33 32.82 41.66
C LEU A 244 -8.46 33.70 42.20
N CYS A 245 -8.72 34.84 41.57
CA CYS A 245 -9.96 35.59 41.79
C CYS A 245 -10.99 35.08 40.80
N TYR A 246 -12.00 34.35 41.28
CA TYR A 246 -12.84 33.53 40.42
C TYR A 246 -14.33 33.60 40.80
N ALA A 247 -15.19 33.55 39.79
CA ALA A 247 -16.64 33.35 39.89
C ALA A 247 -17.11 32.45 38.75
N ASP A 248 -17.99 31.49 39.05
CA ASP A 248 -18.69 30.67 38.04
C ASP A 248 -20.17 30.53 38.43
N PRO A 249 -21.10 31.10 37.63
CA PRO A 249 -20.88 31.87 36.40
C PRO A 249 -20.23 33.24 36.63
N SER A 250 -19.76 33.95 35.58
CA SER A 250 -19.02 35.23 35.73
C SER A 250 -19.80 36.37 36.41
N THR A 251 -21.11 36.23 36.54
CA THR A 251 -21.99 37.19 37.24
C THR A 251 -22.07 36.94 38.75
N ASP A 252 -21.56 35.81 39.24
CA ASP A 252 -21.53 35.50 40.68
C ASP A 252 -20.48 36.34 41.42
N PRO A 253 -20.59 36.46 42.77
CA PRO A 253 -19.57 37.09 43.58
C PRO A 253 -18.20 36.45 43.37
N LYS A 254 -17.24 37.22 42.88
CA LYS A 254 -15.84 36.78 42.78
C LYS A 254 -15.29 36.50 44.17
N THR A 255 -14.68 35.34 44.34
CA THR A 255 -14.04 34.90 45.58
C THR A 255 -12.61 34.43 45.30
N CYS A 256 -11.77 34.45 46.34
CA CYS A 256 -10.42 33.90 46.22
C CYS A 256 -10.46 32.37 46.31
N VAL A 257 -9.91 31.72 45.28
CA VAL A 257 -9.74 30.28 45.16
C VAL A 257 -8.25 29.98 45.09
N TYR A 258 -7.80 28.99 45.84
CA TYR A 258 -6.39 28.61 45.93
C TYR A 258 -6.21 27.21 45.38
N GLU A 259 -5.71 27.11 44.14
CA GLU A 259 -5.49 25.82 43.51
C GLU A 259 -4.04 25.38 43.68
N THR A 260 -3.80 24.16 44.11
CA THR A 260 -2.43 23.61 44.13
C THR A 260 -1.90 23.52 42.70
N ILE A 261 -0.72 24.08 42.46
CA ILE A 261 -0.03 23.95 41.17
C ILE A 261 0.42 22.49 41.03
N THR A 262 -0.45 21.63 40.51
CA THR A 262 -0.01 20.37 39.91
C THR A 262 0.67 20.76 38.61
N LEU A 263 2.00 20.75 38.60
CA LEU A 263 2.77 20.75 37.36
C LEU A 263 2.24 19.59 36.50
N ARG A 264 1.36 19.89 35.53
CA ARG A 264 1.14 18.97 34.42
C ARG A 264 2.52 18.82 33.78
N PRO A 265 3.03 17.59 33.59
CA PRO A 265 4.28 17.40 32.89
C PRO A 265 4.17 18.14 31.55
N THR A 266 5.09 19.06 31.32
CA THR A 266 5.24 19.70 30.02
C THR A 266 5.46 18.60 28.98
N LEU A 267 4.93 18.80 27.79
CA LEU A 267 5.06 17.89 26.63
C LEU A 267 6.51 17.58 26.22
N GLU A 268 7.52 18.11 26.91
CA GLU A 268 8.93 17.75 26.76
C GLU A 268 9.34 16.46 27.50
N ASP A 269 8.47 15.89 28.35
CA ASP A 269 8.80 14.70 29.17
C ASP A 269 8.05 13.42 28.75
N TYR A 270 7.36 13.42 27.61
CA TYR A 270 6.96 12.18 26.95
C TYR A 270 8.18 11.61 26.21
N ASP A 271 9.03 10.89 26.95
CA ASP A 271 9.84 9.85 26.35
C ASP A 271 8.88 8.91 25.59
N LEU A 272 8.97 8.93 24.26
CA LEU A 272 8.32 7.96 23.38
C LEU A 272 8.52 6.57 24.00
N PRO A 273 7.45 5.78 24.23
CA PRO A 273 7.63 4.43 24.71
C PRO A 273 8.35 3.65 23.61
N THR A 274 9.65 3.45 23.78
CA THR A 274 10.33 2.28 23.23
C THR A 274 9.87 1.07 24.03
N GLN A 275 8.60 0.71 23.87
CA GLN A 275 8.14 -0.59 24.32
C GLN A 275 8.77 -1.61 23.38
N PRO A 276 9.53 -2.59 23.90
CA PRO A 276 9.98 -3.70 23.09
C PRO A 276 8.72 -4.44 22.59
N VAL A 277 8.72 -4.77 21.31
CA VAL A 277 7.70 -5.60 20.66
C VAL A 277 7.58 -6.91 21.44
N ASP A 278 6.59 -6.99 22.33
CA ASP A 278 6.19 -8.22 22.98
C ASP A 278 5.41 -9.03 21.94
N THR A 279 6.10 -9.98 21.32
CA THR A 279 5.54 -10.94 20.37
C THR A 279 4.65 -11.93 21.13
N LYS A 280 3.49 -11.47 21.59
CA LYS A 280 2.40 -12.37 21.92
C LYS A 280 1.71 -12.77 20.62
N GLN A 281 2.00 -14.01 20.22
CA GLN A 281 1.26 -14.72 19.18
C GLN A 281 -0.24 -14.62 19.49
N TYR A 282 -0.97 -13.94 18.61
CA TYR A 282 -2.41 -14.07 18.55
C TYR A 282 -2.71 -15.45 17.99
N GLU A 283 -3.15 -16.35 18.87
CA GLU A 283 -3.72 -17.64 18.51
C GLU A 283 -5.03 -17.37 17.77
N TYR A 284 -4.99 -17.58 16.46
CA TYR A 284 -6.11 -17.39 15.55
C TYR A 284 -7.14 -18.48 15.84
N ASN A 285 -8.29 -18.10 16.41
CA ASN A 285 -9.41 -19.02 16.55
C ASN A 285 -10.00 -19.29 15.16
N GLU A 286 -9.86 -20.53 14.71
CA GLU A 286 -10.44 -21.03 13.47
C GLU A 286 -11.96 -20.83 13.43
N PRO A 287 -12.53 -20.32 12.31
CA PRO A 287 -13.96 -20.36 12.08
C PRO A 287 -14.43 -21.80 11.77
N PRO A 288 -15.69 -22.14 12.10
CA PRO A 288 -16.17 -23.52 12.09
C PRO A 288 -16.24 -24.12 10.68
N GLU A 289 -15.85 -25.40 10.62
CA GLU A 289 -15.81 -26.29 9.46
C GLU A 289 -17.07 -26.21 8.59
N ALA A 290 -16.90 -25.77 7.34
CA ALA A 290 -17.86 -25.99 6.26
C ALA A 290 -17.47 -27.26 5.50
N ASN A 291 -18.22 -28.34 5.81
CA ASN A 291 -18.46 -29.56 5.05
C ASN A 291 -17.42 -30.00 4.00
N GLU A 292 -16.74 -31.09 4.32
CA GLU A 292 -15.99 -31.95 3.39
C GLU A 292 -16.87 -32.43 2.23
N GLY A 293 -16.55 -31.94 1.04
CA GLY A 293 -17.17 -32.35 -0.22
C GLY A 293 -16.16 -32.37 -1.36
N VAL A 294 -15.23 -33.33 -1.31
CA VAL A 294 -14.47 -33.90 -2.45
C VAL A 294 -13.78 -32.88 -3.37
N ILE A 295 -12.52 -32.53 -3.06
CA ILE A 295 -11.55 -32.09 -4.09
C ILE A 295 -10.44 -33.13 -4.17
N LYS A 296 -10.67 -34.13 -5.03
CA LYS A 296 -9.58 -34.90 -5.65
C LYS A 296 -8.97 -34.03 -6.74
N GLY A 297 -7.72 -33.62 -6.52
CA GLY A 297 -6.70 -33.42 -7.55
C GLY A 297 -6.92 -32.28 -8.55
N LEU A 298 -6.16 -31.20 -8.38
CA LEU A 298 -5.79 -30.28 -9.47
C LEU A 298 -4.37 -29.76 -9.20
N LEU A 299 -3.39 -30.62 -9.48
CA LEU A 299 -2.10 -30.15 -9.98
C LEU A 299 -2.34 -29.84 -11.46
N THR A 300 -2.41 -28.56 -11.80
CA THR A 300 -2.62 -28.08 -13.16
C THR A 300 -1.46 -28.53 -14.06
N HIS A 301 -1.78 -28.78 -15.33
CA HIS A 301 -0.88 -29.43 -16.27
C HIS A 301 0.40 -28.60 -16.57
N GLY A 302 0.37 -27.28 -16.32
CA GLY A 302 1.48 -26.35 -16.51
C GLY A 302 2.64 -26.53 -15.51
N ASP A 303 2.33 -26.74 -14.23
CA ASP A 303 3.36 -26.94 -13.20
C ASP A 303 4.16 -28.23 -13.40
N ARG A 304 3.53 -29.23 -14.04
CA ARG A 304 4.20 -30.50 -14.36
C ARG A 304 5.25 -30.35 -15.46
N LYS A 305 5.01 -29.50 -16.47
CA LYS A 305 5.97 -29.26 -17.56
C LYS A 305 7.16 -28.41 -17.09
N ARG A 306 6.91 -27.37 -16.30
CA ARG A 306 7.96 -26.49 -15.74
C ARG A 306 8.88 -27.24 -14.77
N ASN A 307 8.31 -28.07 -13.89
CA ASN A 307 9.10 -28.91 -13.00
C ASN A 307 9.89 -30.00 -13.74
N LEU A 308 9.35 -30.55 -14.84
CA LEU A 308 10.07 -31.53 -15.67
C LEU A 308 11.27 -30.88 -16.39
N ALA A 309 11.11 -29.66 -16.90
CA ALA A 309 12.19 -28.91 -17.56
C ALA A 309 13.34 -28.58 -16.59
N ILE A 310 13.01 -28.15 -15.35
CA ILE A 310 14.01 -27.91 -14.30
C ILE A 310 14.77 -29.20 -13.94
N LEU A 311 14.06 -30.32 -13.81
CA LEU A 311 14.68 -31.62 -13.51
C LEU A 311 15.62 -32.09 -14.63
N PHE A 312 15.23 -31.87 -15.89
CA PHE A 312 16.06 -32.18 -17.05
C PHE A 312 17.32 -31.30 -17.10
N GLY A 313 17.19 -30.01 -16.79
CA GLY A 313 18.32 -29.09 -16.68
C GLY A 313 19.34 -29.51 -15.63
N ILE A 314 18.88 -29.92 -14.44
CA ILE A 314 19.74 -30.41 -13.35
C ILE A 314 20.47 -31.69 -13.77
N LEU A 315 19.78 -32.64 -14.42
CA LEU A 315 20.39 -33.88 -14.90
C LEU A 315 21.46 -33.63 -15.98
N LEU A 316 21.21 -32.70 -16.90
CA LEU A 316 22.17 -32.34 -17.94
C LEU A 316 23.41 -31.67 -17.36
N ALA A 317 23.24 -30.76 -16.40
CA ALA A 317 24.35 -30.13 -15.69
C ALA A 317 25.20 -31.17 -14.94
N GLY A 318 24.56 -32.13 -14.25
CA GLY A 318 25.24 -33.25 -13.59
C GLY A 318 26.04 -34.12 -14.57
N LEU A 319 25.48 -34.39 -15.76
CA LEU A 319 26.14 -35.20 -16.78
C LEU A 319 27.37 -34.49 -17.37
N VAL A 320 27.30 -33.18 -17.59
CA VAL A 320 28.45 -32.37 -18.03
C VAL A 320 29.58 -32.40 -17.00
N VAL A 321 29.26 -32.20 -15.71
CA VAL A 321 30.24 -32.29 -14.62
C VAL A 321 30.89 -33.67 -14.58
N TYR A 322 30.11 -34.73 -14.75
CA TYR A 322 30.60 -36.10 -14.76
C TYR A 322 31.56 -36.40 -15.92
N VAL A 323 31.23 -35.95 -17.14
CA VAL A 323 32.08 -36.13 -18.32
C VAL A 323 33.41 -35.38 -18.19
N VAL A 324 33.37 -34.16 -17.65
CA VAL A 324 34.59 -33.39 -17.35
C VAL A 324 35.45 -34.10 -16.31
N TRP A 325 34.83 -34.63 -15.24
CA TRP A 325 35.53 -35.37 -14.21
C TRP A 325 36.22 -36.63 -14.75
N ILE A 326 35.54 -37.42 -15.60
CA ILE A 326 36.14 -38.58 -16.28
C ILE A 326 37.32 -38.16 -17.15
N SER A 327 37.16 -37.11 -17.95
CA SER A 327 38.18 -36.65 -18.88
C SER A 327 39.46 -36.17 -18.17
N LEU A 328 39.32 -35.63 -16.95
CA LEU A 328 40.46 -35.25 -16.11
C LEU A 328 41.12 -36.46 -15.45
N LYS A 329 40.37 -37.52 -15.13
CA LYS A 329 40.90 -38.73 -14.49
C LYS A 329 41.68 -39.63 -15.46
N PHE A 330 41.27 -39.67 -16.73
CA PHE A 330 41.91 -40.49 -17.76
C PHE A 330 42.84 -39.65 -18.65
N LYS A 331 43.92 -39.13 -18.08
CA LYS A 331 45.07 -38.70 -18.90
C LYS A 331 45.88 -39.95 -19.27
N PRO A 332 45.95 -40.35 -20.54
CA PRO A 332 46.83 -41.45 -20.93
C PRO A 332 48.28 -41.05 -20.65
N GLU A 333 49.02 -41.92 -19.96
CA GLU A 333 50.45 -41.71 -19.77
C GLU A 333 51.15 -41.62 -21.13
N PRO A 334 52.08 -40.67 -21.31
CA PRO A 334 52.77 -40.49 -22.57
C PRO A 334 53.58 -41.74 -22.88
N LYS A 335 53.27 -42.41 -23.99
CA LYS A 335 54.08 -43.53 -24.51
C LYS A 335 55.48 -42.99 -24.85
N VAL A 336 56.48 -43.44 -24.10
CA VAL A 336 57.88 -43.22 -24.40
C VAL A 336 58.24 -44.06 -25.62
N TYR A 337 58.34 -43.43 -26.80
CA TYR A 337 58.89 -44.07 -27.98
C TYR A 337 60.42 -44.09 -27.85
N GLY A 338 60.97 -45.29 -27.61
CA GLY A 338 62.41 -45.52 -27.62
C GLY A 338 63.00 -45.29 -29.00
N SER A 339 64.01 -44.44 -29.07
CA SER A 339 64.85 -44.25 -30.25
C SER A 339 65.69 -45.50 -30.49
N ILE A 340 65.54 -46.14 -31.66
CA ILE A 340 66.46 -47.18 -32.13
C ILE A 340 67.61 -46.46 -32.85
N GLN A 341 68.83 -46.75 -32.41
CA GLN A 341 70.11 -46.30 -32.96
C GLN A 341 70.46 -47.02 -34.26
#